data_AF-A0A1D2I3S3-F1
#
_entry.id   AF-A0A1D2I3S3-F1
#
_cell.length_a   1.000
_cell.length_b   1.000
_cell.length_c   1.000
_cell.angle_alpha   90.00
_cell.angle_beta   90.00
_cell.angle_gamma   90.00
#
_symmetry.space_group_name_H-M   'P 1'
#
loop_
_entity.id
_entity.type
_entity.pdbx_description
1 polymer ?
#
loop_
_entity_poly.entity_id
_entity_poly.type
_entity_poly.pdbx_seq_one_letter_code
_entity_poly.pdbx_strand_id
1 'polypeptide(L)'
;MPGDTPELPAKDLRTLIPEYAALARETTLLNPEPGDPGVRESSLGGKLLWPADEPWPYCAQEEHWTYGSDLRNHTEIVPGAVPMVPILQLFARDVPGLEFPEGKDLLQLVWCALTHEQDPGPVMPQLYWRNEAEVVAGGLLSEIPGVGEGEGPRVFRTVS
;
A
#
# COMPACT_ATOMS: atom_id res chain seq x y z
N MET A 1 11.14 24.31 -8.52
CA MET A 1 12.10 24.11 -7.43
C MET A 1 12.34 22.61 -7.36
N PRO A 2 13.54 22.09 -7.66
CA PRO A 2 13.82 20.68 -7.38
C PRO A 2 13.74 20.49 -5.87
N GLY A 3 12.91 19.55 -5.41
CA GLY A 3 12.71 19.28 -3.99
C GLY A 3 13.99 18.74 -3.38
N ASP A 4 14.47 19.41 -2.33
CA ASP A 4 15.59 18.95 -1.51
C ASP A 4 15.25 17.56 -0.95
N THR A 5 16.08 16.57 -1.28
CA THR A 5 16.22 15.36 -0.48
C THR A 5 16.43 15.80 0.97
N PRO A 6 15.66 15.31 1.97
CA PRO A 6 15.96 15.63 3.35
C PRO A 6 17.38 15.13 3.68
N GLU A 7 18.33 16.04 3.80
CA GLU A 7 19.67 15.73 4.31
C GLU A 7 19.51 15.41 5.80
N LEU A 8 19.42 14.13 6.14
CA LEU A 8 19.52 13.70 7.52
C LEU A 8 21.01 13.66 7.88
N PRO A 9 21.49 14.37 8.92
CA PRO A 9 22.56 13.81 9.71
C PRO A 9 21.90 12.73 10.57
N ALA A 10 21.56 11.60 9.95
CA ALA A 10 21.17 10.43 10.70
C ALA A 10 22.42 10.06 11.50
N LYS A 11 22.44 10.41 12.78
CA LYS A 11 23.46 9.91 13.69
C LYS A 11 23.49 8.41 13.50
N ASP A 12 24.62 7.90 13.04
CA ASP A 12 24.76 6.48 12.80
C ASP A 12 24.59 5.76 14.14
N LEU A 13 23.45 5.10 14.33
CA LEU A 13 23.13 4.39 15.57
C LEU A 13 24.17 3.33 15.88
N ARG A 14 24.89 2.80 14.88
CA ARG A 14 25.98 1.84 15.05
C ARG A 14 27.21 2.44 15.73
N THR A 15 27.38 3.76 15.65
CA THR A 15 28.46 4.47 16.36
C THR A 15 28.14 4.70 17.83
N LEU A 16 26.85 4.78 18.15
CA LEU A 16 26.35 5.01 19.51
C LEU A 16 26.07 3.70 20.25
N ILE A 17 25.64 2.67 19.51
CA ILE A 17 25.23 1.35 20.01
C ILE A 17 25.75 0.28 19.01
N PRO A 18 27.03 -0.15 19.14
CA PRO A 18 27.67 -1.06 18.18
C PRO A 18 26.96 -2.40 17.98
N GLU A 19 26.18 -2.86 18.95
CA GLU A 19 25.41 -4.11 18.90
C GLU A 19 24.40 -4.13 17.73
N TYR A 20 23.94 -2.96 17.27
CA TYR A 20 23.04 -2.85 16.13
C TYR A 20 23.68 -3.13 14.78
N ALA A 21 25.02 -3.17 14.68
CA ALA A 21 25.69 -3.50 13.42
C ALA A 21 25.29 -4.89 12.90
N ALA A 22 25.07 -5.86 13.79
CA ALA A 22 24.63 -7.21 13.42
C ALA A 22 23.16 -7.28 12.97
N LEU A 23 22.35 -6.29 13.34
CA LEU A 23 20.93 -6.20 12.99
C LEU A 23 20.67 -5.36 11.74
N ALA A 24 21.69 -4.65 11.25
CA ALA A 24 21.56 -3.82 10.06
C ALA A 24 21.09 -4.65 8.85
N ARG A 25 20.18 -4.07 8.09
CA ARG A 25 19.68 -4.59 6.83
C ARG A 25 19.71 -3.48 5.80
N GLU A 26 20.06 -3.84 4.57
CA GLU A 26 19.87 -2.96 3.43
C GLU A 26 18.38 -2.85 3.14
N THR A 27 17.91 -1.65 2.83
CA THR A 27 16.50 -1.38 2.55
C THR A 27 16.39 -0.27 1.50
N THR A 28 15.29 -0.28 0.74
CA THR A 28 14.95 0.80 -0.18
C THR A 28 14.11 1.83 0.57
N LEU A 29 14.57 3.08 0.60
CA LEU A 29 13.80 4.20 1.12
C LEU A 29 12.84 4.70 0.05
N LEU A 30 11.53 4.68 0.34
CA LEU A 30 10.51 5.29 -0.51
C LEU A 30 10.28 6.73 -0.04
N ASN A 31 10.42 7.71 -0.93
CA ASN A 31 10.19 9.13 -0.63
C ASN A 31 9.02 9.69 -1.46
N PRO A 32 7.78 9.38 -1.07
CA PRO A 32 6.60 9.75 -1.84
C PRO A 32 6.26 11.24 -1.71
N GLU A 33 5.74 11.81 -2.79
CA GLU A 33 5.23 13.18 -2.83
C GLU A 33 3.72 13.19 -3.16
N PRO A 34 2.92 14.14 -2.64
CA PRO A 34 1.50 14.24 -3.00
C PRO A 34 1.31 14.36 -4.52
N GLY A 35 0.36 13.60 -5.09
CA GLY A 35 0.10 13.63 -6.53
C GLY A 35 -1.14 12.83 -6.94
N ASP A 36 -1.40 12.78 -8.25
CA ASP A 36 -2.47 11.97 -8.85
C ASP A 36 -1.88 10.97 -9.88
N PRO A 37 -1.09 9.97 -9.41
CA PRO A 37 -0.46 8.98 -10.26
C PRO A 37 -1.50 8.13 -11.01
N GLY A 38 -1.23 7.87 -12.29
CA GLY A 38 -2.01 6.93 -13.08
C GLY A 38 -1.74 5.47 -12.71
N VAL A 39 -2.56 4.55 -13.21
CA VAL A 39 -2.43 3.10 -12.94
C VAL A 39 -1.09 2.50 -13.39
N ARG A 40 -0.31 3.17 -14.23
CA ARG A 40 1.01 2.71 -14.71
C ARG A 40 2.19 3.38 -14.01
N GLU A 41 1.92 4.07 -12.91
CA GLU A 41 2.93 4.72 -12.08
C GLU A 41 2.96 4.08 -10.70
N SER A 42 4.13 4.12 -10.06
CA SER A 42 4.27 3.71 -8.67
C SER A 42 3.59 4.73 -7.74
N SER A 43 2.80 4.25 -6.79
CA SER A 43 1.96 5.08 -5.93
C SER A 43 1.78 4.50 -4.54
N LEU A 44 1.56 5.39 -3.57
CA LEU A 44 0.94 5.06 -2.29
C LEU A 44 -0.51 5.54 -2.34
N GLY A 45 -1.44 4.60 -2.30
CA GLY A 45 -2.85 4.81 -2.60
C GLY A 45 -3.14 4.98 -4.09
N GLY A 46 -4.36 5.42 -4.40
CA GLY A 46 -4.80 5.69 -5.77
C GLY A 46 -5.25 4.43 -6.52
N LYS A 47 -5.23 4.51 -7.86
CA LYS A 47 -5.73 3.43 -8.72
C LYS A 47 -4.63 2.40 -8.98
N LEU A 48 -4.95 1.12 -8.86
CA LEU A 48 -4.04 0.02 -9.19
C LEU A 48 -4.23 -0.45 -10.64
N LEU A 49 -3.16 -0.96 -11.24
CA LEU A 49 -3.19 -1.76 -12.46
C LEU A 49 -3.77 -3.16 -12.16
N TRP A 50 -5.08 -3.25 -12.02
CA TRP A 50 -5.76 -4.51 -11.68
C TRP A 50 -6.25 -5.24 -12.94
N PRO A 51 -6.00 -6.56 -13.09
CA PRO A 51 -6.44 -7.31 -14.27
C PRO A 51 -7.96 -7.48 -14.30
N ALA A 52 -8.54 -7.49 -15.50
CA ALA A 52 -10.00 -7.54 -15.70
C ALA A 52 -10.63 -8.89 -15.34
N ASP A 53 -9.87 -9.97 -15.38
CA ASP A 53 -10.32 -11.34 -15.10
C ASP A 53 -10.23 -11.72 -13.62
N GLU A 54 -9.69 -10.85 -12.77
CA GLU A 54 -9.59 -11.07 -11.33
C GLU A 54 -10.56 -10.18 -10.55
N PRO A 55 -11.46 -10.75 -9.73
CA PRO A 55 -12.35 -9.95 -8.91
C PRO A 55 -11.55 -9.12 -7.89
N TRP A 56 -12.08 -7.94 -7.56
CA TRP A 56 -11.47 -7.12 -6.51
C TRP A 56 -11.51 -7.86 -5.15
N PRO A 57 -10.43 -7.83 -4.34
CA PRO A 57 -10.41 -8.54 -3.08
C PRO A 57 -11.27 -7.85 -2.02
N TYR A 58 -11.95 -8.68 -1.23
CA TYR A 58 -12.75 -8.27 -0.09
C TYR A 58 -12.17 -8.85 1.20
N CYS A 59 -12.31 -8.12 2.30
CA CYS A 59 -12.00 -8.64 3.61
C CYS A 59 -13.02 -9.72 4.00
N ALA A 60 -12.53 -10.89 4.40
CA ALA A 60 -13.34 -12.05 4.75
C ALA A 60 -13.75 -12.10 6.23
N GLN A 61 -13.39 -11.08 7.02
CA GLN A 61 -13.72 -11.03 8.45
C GLN A 61 -15.19 -10.68 8.65
N GLU A 62 -15.79 -11.23 9.72
CA GLU A 62 -17.23 -11.07 10.00
C GLU A 62 -17.53 -9.77 10.77
N GLU A 63 -16.56 -9.28 11.54
CA GLU A 63 -16.72 -8.14 12.46
C GLU A 63 -15.80 -6.99 12.04
N HIS A 64 -16.38 -6.03 11.31
CA HIS A 64 -15.71 -4.79 10.92
C HIS A 64 -16.23 -3.62 11.74
N TRP A 65 -15.31 -2.87 12.33
CA TRP A 65 -15.64 -1.63 13.01
C TRP A 65 -14.66 -0.50 12.70
N THR A 66 -15.13 0.74 12.88
CA THR A 66 -14.32 1.95 12.85
C THR A 66 -14.63 2.82 14.06
N TYR A 67 -13.68 3.67 14.43
CA TYR A 67 -13.98 4.79 15.31
C TYR A 67 -14.98 5.71 14.61
N GLY A 68 -16.04 6.09 15.33
CA GLY A 68 -16.93 7.16 14.87
C GLY A 68 -16.26 8.53 15.00
N SER A 69 -17.03 9.60 14.75
CA SER A 69 -16.56 10.97 14.95
C SER A 69 -16.18 11.30 16.41
N ASP A 70 -16.66 10.51 17.38
CA ASP A 70 -16.20 10.53 18.77
C ASP A 70 -15.27 9.34 19.02
N LEU A 71 -13.97 9.62 19.18
CA LEU A 71 -12.93 8.61 19.44
C LEU A 71 -13.15 7.81 20.74
N ARG A 72 -14.08 8.23 21.61
CA ARG A 72 -14.44 7.52 22.84
C ARG A 72 -15.53 6.46 22.64
N ASN A 73 -16.14 6.39 21.46
CA ASN A 73 -17.21 5.46 21.16
C ASN A 73 -16.85 4.64 19.93
N HIS A 74 -16.72 3.33 20.11
CA HIS A 74 -16.84 2.37 19.01
C HIS A 74 -18.37 2.29 18.79
N THR A 75 -18.98 2.39 17.63
CA THR A 75 -18.88 1.42 16.55
C THR A 75 -19.98 1.81 15.57
N GLU A 76 -19.65 2.20 14.35
CA GLU A 76 -20.53 1.83 13.24
C GLU A 76 -20.07 0.42 12.83
N ILE A 77 -20.88 -0.59 13.11
CA ILE A 77 -20.63 -1.93 12.61
C ILE A 77 -20.99 -1.89 11.13
N VAL A 78 -20.04 -2.20 10.26
CA VAL A 78 -20.30 -2.33 8.82
C VAL A 78 -20.55 -3.82 8.54
N PRO A 79 -21.81 -4.27 8.41
CA PRO A 79 -22.09 -5.66 8.08
C PRO A 79 -21.68 -5.97 6.64
N GLY A 80 -21.04 -7.12 6.43
CA GLY A 80 -20.79 -7.69 5.10
C GLY A 80 -19.34 -7.55 4.58
N ALA A 81 -19.16 -7.88 3.31
CA ALA A 81 -17.87 -7.90 2.63
C ALA A 81 -17.35 -6.47 2.39
N VAL A 82 -16.22 -6.13 3.00
CA VAL A 82 -15.60 -4.80 2.88
C VAL A 82 -14.55 -4.84 1.76
N PRO A 83 -14.66 -4.02 0.70
CA PRO A 83 -13.66 -4.00 -0.35
C PRO A 83 -12.32 -3.55 0.23
N MET A 84 -11.23 -4.24 -0.14
CA MET A 84 -9.91 -3.81 0.29
C MET A 84 -9.53 -2.49 -0.36
N VAL A 85 -8.83 -1.63 0.37
CA VAL A 85 -8.32 -0.36 -0.15
C VAL A 85 -6.95 -0.56 -0.79
N PRO A 86 -6.66 0.14 -1.91
CA PRO A 86 -5.35 0.16 -2.51
C PRO A 86 -4.37 0.96 -1.65
N ILE A 87 -3.24 0.35 -1.30
CA ILE A 87 -2.24 0.97 -0.40
C ILE A 87 -0.94 1.27 -1.12
N LEU A 88 -0.43 0.35 -1.93
CA LEU A 88 0.84 0.54 -2.60
C LEU A 88 0.83 -0.16 -3.96
N GLN A 89 1.40 0.52 -4.94
CA GLN A 89 1.80 -0.04 -6.21
C GLN A 89 3.25 0.35 -6.50
N LEU A 90 4.09 -0.62 -6.81
CA LEU A 90 5.48 -0.39 -7.20
C LEU A 90 5.82 -1.14 -8.48
N PHE A 91 6.34 -0.42 -9.47
CA PHE A 91 6.98 -1.02 -10.63
C PHE A 91 8.47 -1.20 -10.36
N ALA A 92 9.05 -2.33 -10.77
CA ALA A 92 10.47 -2.63 -10.57
C ALA A 92 11.41 -1.52 -11.12
N ARG A 93 11.01 -0.88 -12.24
CA ARG A 93 11.73 0.25 -12.84
C ARG A 93 11.85 1.48 -11.93
N ASP A 94 10.94 1.63 -10.96
CA ASP A 94 10.87 2.77 -10.05
C ASP A 94 11.49 2.44 -8.68
N VAL A 95 11.87 1.18 -8.41
CA VAL A 95 12.46 0.75 -7.14
C VAL A 95 13.58 -0.29 -7.36
N PRO A 96 14.70 0.09 -8.00
CA PRO A 96 15.73 -0.86 -8.41
C PRO A 96 16.44 -1.58 -7.25
N GLY A 97 16.33 -1.08 -6.02
CA GLY A 97 16.87 -1.71 -4.82
C GLY A 97 15.95 -2.76 -4.18
N LEU A 98 14.72 -2.92 -4.68
CA LEU A 98 13.78 -3.93 -4.20
C LEU A 98 13.86 -5.18 -5.10
N GLU A 99 13.97 -6.36 -4.48
CA GLU A 99 13.98 -7.62 -5.22
C GLU A 99 12.55 -8.04 -5.61
N PHE A 100 12.36 -8.34 -6.91
CA PHE A 100 11.11 -8.87 -7.44
C PHE A 100 11.27 -10.37 -7.76
N PRO A 101 10.25 -11.20 -7.53
CA PRO A 101 10.25 -12.59 -7.96
C PRO A 101 10.46 -12.73 -9.47
N GLU A 102 11.01 -13.88 -9.91
CA GLU A 102 11.26 -14.14 -11.33
C GLU A 102 10.00 -13.94 -12.19
N GLY A 103 10.15 -13.18 -13.28
CA GLY A 103 9.07 -12.86 -14.22
C GLY A 103 8.07 -11.82 -13.72
N LYS A 104 8.26 -11.24 -12.53
CA LYS A 104 7.41 -10.19 -11.95
C LYS A 104 8.12 -8.84 -11.96
N ASP A 105 7.39 -7.79 -12.29
CA ASP A 105 7.88 -6.41 -12.37
C ASP A 105 6.91 -5.40 -11.74
N LEU A 106 5.85 -5.89 -11.10
CA LEU A 106 4.81 -5.10 -10.44
C LEU A 106 4.46 -5.73 -9.08
N LEU A 107 4.56 -4.93 -8.02
CA LEU A 107 4.10 -5.26 -6.67
C LEU A 107 2.89 -4.41 -6.33
N GLN A 108 1.83 -5.05 -5.84
CA GLN A 108 0.64 -4.39 -5.35
C GLN A 108 0.31 -4.86 -3.94
N LEU A 109 -0.13 -3.93 -3.11
CA LEU A 109 -0.57 -4.17 -1.74
C LEU A 109 -1.94 -3.51 -1.55
N VAL A 110 -2.86 -4.30 -1.02
CA VAL A 110 -4.19 -3.86 -0.59
C VAL A 110 -4.41 -4.33 0.85
N TRP A 111 -5.28 -3.67 1.60
CA TRP A 111 -5.67 -4.15 2.93
C TRP A 111 -7.12 -3.78 3.26
N CYS A 112 -7.64 -4.29 4.37
CA CYS A 112 -8.86 -3.73 4.96
C CYS A 112 -8.53 -2.44 5.71
N ALA A 113 -9.31 -1.37 5.50
CA ALA A 113 -9.17 -0.10 6.22
C ALA A 113 -9.89 -0.07 7.58
N LEU A 114 -10.65 -1.13 7.90
CA LEU A 114 -11.44 -1.24 9.13
C LEU A 114 -10.75 -2.17 10.12
N THR A 115 -11.10 -2.01 11.41
CA THR A 115 -10.55 -2.80 12.51
C THR A 115 -11.38 -4.05 12.75
N HIS A 116 -10.74 -5.09 13.30
CA HIS A 116 -11.34 -6.38 13.63
C HIS A 116 -11.07 -6.72 15.11
N GLU A 117 -12.04 -7.30 15.83
CA GLU A 117 -11.86 -7.64 17.26
C GLU A 117 -10.98 -8.89 17.48
N GLN A 118 -10.90 -9.77 16.48
CA GLN A 118 -10.38 -11.13 16.63
C GLN A 118 -8.90 -11.29 16.27
N ASP A 119 -8.20 -10.20 15.88
CA ASP A 119 -6.78 -10.23 15.50
C ASP A 119 -5.98 -9.15 16.26
N PRO A 120 -4.90 -9.50 17.00
CA PRO A 120 -3.99 -8.52 17.59
C PRO A 120 -3.10 -7.80 16.56
N GLY A 121 -3.14 -8.17 15.27
CA GLY A 121 -2.45 -7.47 14.18
C GLY A 121 -3.25 -6.25 13.66
N PRO A 122 -2.62 -5.07 13.45
CA PRO A 122 -3.34 -3.85 13.08
C PRO A 122 -3.91 -3.83 11.66
N VAL A 123 -3.48 -4.73 10.76
CA VAL A 123 -3.91 -4.76 9.35
C VAL A 123 -3.82 -6.17 8.77
N MET A 124 -4.76 -6.53 7.90
CA MET A 124 -4.75 -7.75 7.09
C MET A 124 -4.34 -7.42 5.64
N PRO A 125 -3.03 -7.37 5.33
CA PRO A 125 -2.54 -7.06 4.00
C PRO A 125 -2.67 -8.24 3.05
N GLN A 126 -3.00 -7.97 1.80
CA GLN A 126 -2.83 -8.91 0.69
C GLN A 126 -1.84 -8.34 -0.32
N LEU A 127 -0.83 -9.15 -0.65
CA LEU A 127 0.23 -8.80 -1.59
C LEU A 127 0.05 -9.56 -2.89
N TYR A 128 0.24 -8.86 -4.00
CA TYR A 128 0.13 -9.40 -5.35
C TYR A 128 1.40 -9.07 -6.14
N TRP A 129 2.09 -10.11 -6.60
CA TRP A 129 3.23 -10.01 -7.50
C TRP A 129 2.79 -10.31 -8.92
N ARG A 130 2.94 -9.32 -9.81
CA ARG A 130 2.39 -9.36 -11.17
C ARG A 130 3.45 -9.05 -12.22
N ASN A 131 3.08 -9.34 -13.46
CA ASN A 131 3.79 -8.89 -14.65
C ASN A 131 2.92 -7.83 -15.34
N GLU A 132 3.44 -6.61 -15.54
CA GLU A 132 2.72 -5.49 -16.14
C GLU A 132 2.18 -5.86 -17.53
N ALA A 133 3.00 -6.50 -18.36
CA ALA A 133 2.63 -6.84 -19.72
C ALA A 133 1.50 -7.87 -19.77
N GLU A 134 1.51 -8.87 -18.90
CA GLU A 134 0.44 -9.86 -18.78
C GLU A 134 -0.88 -9.21 -18.36
N VAL A 135 -0.85 -8.34 -17.34
CA VAL A 135 -2.03 -7.62 -16.85
C VAL A 135 -2.61 -6.72 -17.94
N VAL A 136 -1.77 -5.97 -18.64
CA VAL A 136 -2.22 -5.09 -19.74
C VAL A 136 -2.80 -5.90 -20.90
N ALA A 137 -2.21 -7.05 -21.24
CA ALA A 137 -2.71 -7.92 -22.30
C ALA A 137 -4.06 -8.56 -21.96
N GLY A 138 -4.30 -8.90 -20.68
CA GLY A 138 -5.58 -9.43 -20.19
C GLY A 138 -6.69 -8.38 -20.06
N GLY A 139 -6.35 -7.10 -20.16
CA GLY A 139 -7.27 -5.99 -19.93
C GLY A 139 -7.33 -5.56 -18.46
N LEU A 140 -7.85 -4.36 -18.22
CA LEU A 140 -7.88 -3.75 -16.90
C LEU A 140 -9.31 -3.74 -16.33
N LEU A 141 -9.41 -3.97 -15.03
CA LEU A 141 -10.65 -3.78 -14.30
C LEU A 141 -11.08 -2.30 -14.39
N SER A 142 -12.25 -2.06 -14.96
CA SER A 142 -12.75 -0.72 -15.28
C SER A 142 -13.13 0.10 -14.04
N GLU A 143 -13.61 -0.57 -12.99
CA GLU A 143 -14.13 0.04 -11.77
C GLU A 143 -13.56 -0.66 -10.54
N ILE A 144 -12.77 0.07 -9.76
CA ILE A 144 -12.33 -0.37 -8.42
C ILE A 144 -13.42 0.07 -7.44
N PRO A 145 -14.00 -0.85 -6.63
CA PRO A 145 -14.98 -0.47 -5.63
C PRO A 145 -14.41 0.58 -4.67
N GLY A 146 -15.06 1.74 -4.58
CA GLY A 146 -14.74 2.73 -3.55
C GLY A 146 -15.21 2.27 -2.18
N VAL A 147 -14.46 2.62 -1.13
CA VAL A 147 -15.00 2.63 0.24
C VAL A 147 -15.97 3.83 0.32
N GLY A 148 -17.17 3.61 0.87
CA GLY A 148 -18.23 4.62 0.95
C GLY A 148 -17.80 5.96 1.54
N GLU A 149 -18.58 7.01 1.26
CA GLU A 149 -18.26 8.43 1.43
C GLU A 149 -17.58 8.79 2.77
N GLY A 150 -16.27 8.98 2.70
CA GLY A 150 -15.39 9.58 3.69
C GLY A 150 -14.09 9.90 2.96
N GLU A 151 -13.43 11.02 3.31
CA GLU A 151 -12.23 11.55 2.65
C GLU A 151 -11.25 10.41 2.30
N GLY A 152 -11.19 10.06 1.01
CA GLY A 152 -10.35 8.96 0.54
C GLY A 152 -8.89 9.20 0.90
N PRO A 153 -8.07 8.14 1.07
CA PRO A 153 -6.67 8.30 1.42
C PRO A 153 -6.01 9.23 0.41
N ARG A 154 -5.29 10.25 0.91
CA ARG A 154 -4.49 11.13 0.06
C ARG A 154 -3.55 10.26 -0.77
N VAL A 155 -3.54 10.49 -2.07
CA VAL A 155 -2.72 9.73 -3.00
C VAL A 155 -1.36 10.40 -3.11
N PHE A 156 -0.31 9.59 -3.09
CA PHE A 156 1.05 10.06 -3.24
C PHE A 156 1.72 9.29 -4.38
N ARG A 157 2.51 10.00 -5.19
CA ARG A 157 3.39 9.43 -6.19
C ARG A 157 4.69 9.02 -5.52
N THR A 158 5.18 7.82 -5.77
CA THR A 158 6.52 7.45 -5.32
C THR A 158 7.53 8.02 -6.29
N VAL A 159 8.48 8.80 -5.77
CA VAL A 159 9.70 9.19 -6.48
C VAL A 159 10.85 8.50 -5.76
N SER A 160 11.62 7.70 -6.49
CA SER A 160 12.85 7.05 -6.01
C SER A 160 14.07 7.89 -6.28
#